data_AF-A0A3N0CG21-F1
#
_entry.id   AF-A0A3N0CG21-F1
#
_cell.length_a   1.000
_cell.length_b   1.000
_cell.length_c   1.000
_cell.angle_alpha   90.00
_cell.angle_beta   90.00
_cell.angle_gamma   90.00
#
_symmetry.space_group_name_H-M   'P 1'
#
loop_
_entity.id
_entity.type
_entity.pdbx_description
1 polymer ?
#
loop_
_entity_poly.entity_id
_entity_poly.type
_entity_poly.pdbx_seq_one_letter_code
_entity_poly.pdbx_strand_id
1 'polypeptide(L)' 'MSTEPGPELTPAERAARRKRLAEVFGDVLPDQTSDDLSPEGDVAAAEDWLKRQVPPHHG' A
#
# COMPACT_ATOMS: atom_id res chain seq x y z
N MET A 1 -7.65 11.04 -9.59
CA MET A 1 -8.49 10.00 -8.97
C MET A 1 -8.43 10.23 -7.48
N SER A 2 -9.49 10.75 -6.86
CA SER A 2 -9.55 10.89 -5.40
C SER A 2 -9.79 9.50 -4.82
N THR A 3 -8.89 9.03 -3.98
CA THR A 3 -9.18 7.89 -3.08
C THR A 3 -10.06 8.45 -1.98
N GLU A 4 -11.37 8.18 -2.08
CA GLU A 4 -12.26 8.32 -0.94
C GLU A 4 -11.86 7.22 0.06
N PRO A 5 -11.67 7.53 1.36
CA PRO A 5 -11.40 6.51 2.34
C PRO A 5 -12.57 5.52 2.36
N GLY A 6 -12.25 4.23 2.22
CA GLY A 6 -13.23 3.16 2.37
C GLY A 6 -13.86 3.18 3.77
N PRO A 7 -15.01 2.51 3.96
CA PRO A 7 -15.66 2.47 5.26
C PRO A 7 -14.72 1.88 6.34
N GLU A 8 -14.63 2.57 7.48
CA GLU A 8 -13.93 2.09 8.67
C GLU A 8 -14.54 0.76 9.15
N LEU A 9 -13.73 -0.30 9.11
CA LEU A 9 -14.15 -1.63 9.53
C LEU A 9 -14.05 -1.76 11.05
N THR A 10 -15.04 -2.41 11.67
CA THR A 10 -14.92 -2.84 13.06
C THR A 10 -13.82 -3.91 13.22
N PRO A 11 -13.31 -4.14 14.45
CA PRO A 11 -12.34 -5.21 14.71
C PRO A 11 -12.79 -6.60 14.25
N ALA A 12 -14.10 -6.90 14.38
CA ALA A 12 -14.68 -8.17 13.96
C ALA A 12 -14.69 -8.31 12.43
N GLU A 13 -15.04 -7.26 11.70
CA GLU A 13 -15.03 -7.24 10.24
C GLU A 13 -13.61 -7.34 9.67
N ARG A 14 -12.62 -6.68 10.31
CA ARG A 14 -11.20 -6.85 9.96
C ARG A 14 -10.75 -8.30 10.11
N ALA A 15 -11.12 -8.96 11.21
CA ALA A 15 -10.78 -10.37 11.42
C ALA A 15 -11.42 -11.30 10.38
N ALA A 16 -12.70 -11.08 10.05
CA ALA A 16 -13.41 -11.85 9.03
C ALA A 16 -12.79 -11.65 7.63
N ARG A 17 -12.42 -10.40 7.29
CA ARG A 17 -11.72 -10.08 6.04
C ARG A 17 -10.36 -10.77 5.95
N ARG A 18 -9.56 -10.74 7.03
CA ARG A 18 -8.28 -11.46 7.07
C ARG A 18 -8.44 -12.96 6.84
N LYS A 19 -9.41 -13.60 7.50
CA LYS A 19 -9.67 -15.04 7.31
C LYS A 19 -9.98 -15.37 5.84
N ARG A 20 -10.86 -14.59 5.20
CA ARG A 20 -11.19 -14.77 3.77
C ARG A 20 -9.99 -14.59 2.86
N LEU A 21 -9.13 -13.61 3.16
CA LEU A 21 -7.91 -13.38 2.38
C LEU A 21 -6.92 -14.53 2.57
N ALA A 22 -6.76 -15.04 3.80
CA ALA A 22 -5.89 -16.18 4.08
C ALA A 22 -6.36 -17.48 3.40
N GLU A 23 -7.66 -17.67 3.22
CA GLU A 23 -8.21 -18.81 2.46
C GLU A 23 -7.79 -18.78 0.98
N VAL A 24 -7.54 -17.60 0.40
CA VAL A 24 -7.18 -17.44 -1.02
C VAL A 24 -5.67 -17.28 -1.20
N PHE A 25 -5.04 -16.47 -0.36
CA PHE A 25 -3.65 -16.02 -0.51
C PHE A 25 -2.70 -16.65 0.51
N GLY A 26 -3.21 -17.35 1.53
CA GLY A 26 -2.42 -17.76 2.69
C GLY A 26 -2.07 -16.58 3.61
N ASP A 27 -1.17 -16.82 4.55
CA ASP A 27 -0.81 -15.86 5.61
C ASP A 27 0.28 -14.86 5.19
N VAL A 28 0.44 -14.65 3.88
CA VAL A 28 1.51 -13.81 3.31
C VAL A 28 1.10 -12.35 3.11
N LEU A 29 -0.19 -12.04 3.26
CA LEU A 29 -0.68 -10.69 3.05
C LEU A 29 -0.35 -9.82 4.27
N PRO A 30 0.34 -8.68 4.10
CA PRO A 30 0.63 -7.78 5.21
C PRO A 30 -0.66 -7.21 5.82
N ASP A 31 -0.64 -6.99 7.14
CA ASP A 31 -1.78 -6.42 7.89
C ASP A 31 -2.11 -4.98 7.48
N GLN A 32 -1.10 -4.24 7.02
CA GLN A 32 -1.24 -2.87 6.52
C GLN A 32 -0.76 -2.79 5.07
N THR A 33 -1.42 -1.93 4.29
CA THR A 33 -0.98 -1.57 2.95
C THR A 33 -0.03 -0.36 3.01
N SER A 34 0.72 -0.12 1.95
CA SER A 34 1.62 1.05 1.86
C SER A 34 0.85 2.38 2.04
N ASP A 35 -0.41 2.44 1.59
CA ASP A 35 -1.28 3.62 1.75
C ASP A 35 -1.65 3.90 3.22
N ASP A 36 -1.59 2.90 4.10
CA ASP A 36 -1.88 3.05 5.54
C ASP A 36 -0.67 3.56 6.35
N LEU A 37 0.52 3.59 5.73
CA LEU A 37 1.76 3.99 6.38
C LEU A 37 1.98 5.51 6.26
N SER A 38 2.58 6.11 7.30
CA SER A 38 2.99 7.52 7.24
C SER A 38 4.05 7.71 6.15
N PRO A 39 3.93 8.73 5.28
CA PRO A 39 4.81 8.92 4.12
C PRO A 39 6.28 9.23 4.48
N GLU A 40 6.59 9.49 5.75
CA GLU A 40 7.88 9.99 6.22
C GLU A 40 9.08 9.12 5.83
N GLY A 41 8.90 7.80 5.67
CA GLY A 41 9.97 6.87 5.28
C GLY A 41 10.09 6.62 3.77
N ASP A 42 9.03 6.87 3.00
CA ASP A 42 8.89 6.38 1.61
C ASP A 42 9.20 7.47 0.58
N VAL A 43 9.01 8.75 0.94
CA VAL A 43 9.19 9.89 0.03
C VAL A 43 10.62 9.96 -0.54
N ALA A 44 11.65 9.80 0.30
CA ALA A 44 13.04 9.86 -0.15
C ALA A 44 13.39 8.71 -1.11
N ALA A 45 12.86 7.50 -0.87
CA ALA A 45 13.08 6.35 -1.75
C ALA A 45 12.33 6.49 -3.08
N ALA A 46 11.10 7.03 -3.05
CA ALA A 46 10.30 7.32 -4.22
C ALA A 46 10.94 8.39 -5.13
N GLU A 47 11.47 9.46 -4.55
CA GLU A 47 12.20 10.50 -5.30
C GLU A 47 13.46 9.95 -5.99
N ASP A 48 14.21 9.10 -5.28
CA ASP A 48 15.43 8.50 -5.79
C ASP A 48 15.15 7.53 -6.94
N TRP A 49 14.06 6.77 -6.85
CA TRP A 49 13.58 5.92 -7.94
C TRP A 49 13.15 6.76 -9.15
N LEU A 50 12.37 7.82 -8.95
CA LEU A 50 11.87 8.69 -10.02
C LEU A 50 13.01 9.34 -10.82
N LYS A 51 14.05 9.82 -10.14
CA LYS A 51 15.25 10.40 -10.79
C LYS A 51 15.99 9.38 -11.66
N ARG A 52 15.94 8.09 -11.32
CA ARG A 52 16.56 7.00 -12.10
C ARG A 52 15.73 6.58 -13.31
N GLN A 53 14.45 6.96 -13.37
CA GLN A 53 13.56 6.69 -14.50
C GLN A 53 13.63 7.76 -15.60
N VAL A 54 14.49 8.78 -15.46
CA VAL A 54 14.65 9.82 -16.49
C VAL A 54 15.29 9.20 -17.74
N PRO A 55 14.62 9.23 -18.91
CA PRO A 55 15.18 8.69 -20.14
C PRO A 55 16.48 9.41 -20.57
N PRO A 56 17.48 8.70 -21.11
CA PRO A 56 18.81 9.25 -21.43
C PRO A 56 18.81 10.28 -22.56
N HIS A 57 17.69 10.44 -23.28
CA HIS A 57 17.56 11.38 -24.40
C HIS A 57 16.73 12.62 -24.06
N HIS A 58 16.57 12.94 -22.76
CA HIS A 58 16.11 14.26 -22.35
C HIS A 58 17.30 15.21 -22.27
N GLY A 59 17.64 15.77 -23.43
CA GLY A 59 18.56 16.89 -23.64
C GLY A 59 18.07 17.69 -24.84
#